data_AF-A0A6A3JLS6-F1
#
_entry.id   AF-A0A6A3JLS6-F1
#
_cell.length_a   1.000
_cell.length_b   1.000
_cell.length_c   1.000
_cell.angle_alpha   90.00
_cell.angle_beta   90.00
_cell.angle_gamma   90.00
#
_symmetry.space_group_name_H-M   'P 1'
#
loop_
_entity.id
_entity.type
_entity.pdbx_description
1 polymer ?
#
loop_
_entity_poly.entity_id
_entity_poly.type
_entity_poly.pdbx_seq_one_letter_code
_entity_poly.pdbx_strand_id
1 'polypeptide(L)'
;MWPIKLAFEPKLLEALCLYELQKPVDDAMDSELRALINQRVQSVKNAQVPDLDALFKKHLNVDMHEDDIDARVLKYFRDFSDLVEKNGLGDILGVGDPLKPGYNERMKLRCNFLVDNLEPAILRDEVRRHTKFVDQEAKRNDFVLFRVIKEKALAQHKYHVLTRDQKGKLNSDKRDKATAGGDKSQSNGG
;
A
#
# COMPACT_ATOMS: atom_id res chain seq x y z
N MET A 1 17.90 16.41 27.21
CA MET A 1 16.75 16.84 26.39
C MET A 1 17.10 18.20 25.80
N TRP A 2 17.08 18.38 24.47
CA TRP A 2 17.43 19.65 23.84
C TRP A 2 16.31 20.68 24.10
N PRO A 3 16.61 21.89 24.63
CA PRO A 3 15.60 22.92 24.86
C PRO A 3 14.95 23.37 23.56
N ILE A 4 13.62 23.34 23.50
CA ILE A 4 12.86 23.66 22.28
C ILE A 4 13.03 25.12 21.89
N LYS A 5 13.14 26.03 22.87
CA LYS A 5 13.43 27.46 22.62
C LYS A 5 14.67 27.67 21.74
N LEU A 6 15.69 26.81 21.85
CA LEU A 6 16.93 26.91 21.07
C LEU A 6 16.79 26.40 19.63
N ALA A 7 15.68 25.78 19.28
CA ALA A 7 15.39 25.31 17.92
C ALA A 7 14.73 26.40 17.04
N PHE A 8 14.38 27.55 17.62
CA PHE A 8 13.75 28.67 16.92
C PHE A 8 14.75 29.79 16.67
N GLU A 9 14.57 30.50 15.56
CA GLU A 9 15.18 31.83 15.41
C GLU A 9 14.64 32.78 16.49
N PRO A 10 15.47 33.60 17.15
CA PRO A 10 15.05 34.43 18.28
C PRO A 10 13.83 35.31 18.02
N LYS A 11 13.79 35.98 16.86
CA LYS A 11 12.65 36.83 16.47
C LYS A 11 11.37 36.05 16.21
N LEU A 12 11.49 34.83 15.70
CA LEU A 12 10.35 33.94 15.49
C LEU A 12 9.81 33.46 16.84
N LEU A 13 10.69 33.11 17.78
CA LEU A 13 10.31 32.73 19.13
C LEU A 13 9.59 33.87 19.86
N GLU A 14 10.11 35.09 19.79
CA GLU A 14 9.46 36.29 20.33
C GLU A 14 8.06 36.48 19.76
N ALA A 15 7.90 36.40 18.44
CA ALA A 15 6.60 36.55 17.79
C ALA A 15 5.61 35.42 18.18
N LEU A 16 6.07 34.17 18.25
CA LEU A 16 5.23 33.05 18.69
C LEU A 16 4.79 33.21 20.15
N CYS A 17 5.71 33.58 21.04
CA CYS A 17 5.38 33.81 22.44
C CYS A 17 4.40 34.97 22.62
N LEU A 18 4.61 36.08 21.91
CA LEU A 18 3.77 37.27 22.00
C LEU A 18 2.37 37.06 21.41
N TYR A 19 2.28 36.54 20.17
CA TYR A 19 1.02 36.51 19.43
C TYR A 19 0.23 35.21 19.63
N GLU A 20 0.92 34.09 19.83
CA GLU A 20 0.24 32.78 19.94
C GLU A 20 0.08 32.35 21.40
N LEU A 21 1.12 32.51 22.23
CA LEU A 21 1.08 32.14 23.64
C LEU A 21 0.68 33.29 24.58
N GLN A 22 0.64 34.52 24.07
CA GLN A 22 0.31 35.74 24.81
C GLN A 22 1.12 35.91 26.11
N LYS A 23 2.40 35.57 26.07
CA LYS A 23 3.29 35.66 27.24
C LYS A 23 4.75 35.93 26.88
N PRO A 24 5.58 36.39 27.83
CA PRO A 24 7.01 36.57 27.63
C PRO A 24 7.73 35.26 27.28
N VAL A 25 8.86 35.37 26.57
CA VAL A 25 9.69 34.21 26.21
C VAL A 25 10.17 33.44 27.44
N ASP A 26 10.47 34.14 28.54
CA ASP A 26 10.96 33.54 29.77
C ASP A 26 9.89 32.64 30.42
N ASP A 27 8.62 33.06 30.35
CA ASP A 27 7.46 32.35 30.92
C ASP A 27 6.92 31.23 30.03
N ALA A 28 7.31 31.19 28.75
CA ALA A 28 6.91 30.13 27.83
C ALA A 28 7.58 28.80 28.18
N MET A 29 6.79 27.74 28.34
CA MET A 29 7.35 26.40 28.56
C MET A 29 7.58 25.69 27.24
N ASP A 30 8.61 24.84 27.20
CA ASP A 30 8.89 23.97 26.03
C ASP A 30 7.66 23.10 25.67
N SER A 31 6.89 22.64 26.65
CA SER A 31 5.66 21.86 26.41
C SER A 31 4.61 22.64 25.61
N GLU A 32 4.50 23.94 25.81
CA GLU A 32 3.51 24.80 25.15
C GLU A 32 3.94 25.11 23.72
N LEU A 33 5.24 25.37 23.50
CA LEU A 33 5.80 25.49 22.16
C LEU A 33 5.63 24.18 21.37
N ARG A 34 5.83 23.04 22.02
CA ARG A 34 5.59 21.72 21.40
C ARG A 34 4.12 21.51 21.05
N ALA A 35 3.20 21.93 21.93
CA ALA A 35 1.77 21.86 21.66
C ALA A 35 1.38 22.74 20.45
N LEU A 36 1.90 23.97 20.38
CA LEU A 36 1.69 24.87 19.24
C LEU A 36 2.21 24.30 17.92
N ILE A 37 3.42 23.74 17.92
CA ILE A 37 3.98 23.07 16.73
C ILE A 37 3.05 21.94 16.30
N ASN A 38 2.66 21.07 17.23
CA ASN A 38 1.81 19.93 16.93
C ASN A 38 0.44 20.37 16.40
N GLN A 39 -0.16 21.40 17.00
CA GLN A 39 -1.43 21.97 16.56
C GLN A 39 -1.34 22.54 15.15
N ARG A 40 -0.28 23.31 14.82
CA ARG A 40 -0.08 23.85 13.47
C ARG A 40 0.21 22.75 12.45
N VAL A 41 1.04 21.77 12.81
CA VAL A 41 1.32 20.60 11.94
C VAL A 41 0.04 19.81 11.68
N GLN A 42 -0.78 19.57 12.71
CA GLN A 42 -2.09 18.91 12.55
C GLN A 42 -3.03 19.76 11.70
N SER A 43 -3.11 21.08 11.94
CA SER A 43 -3.94 21.99 11.15
C SER A 43 -3.53 21.98 9.68
N VAL A 44 -2.24 22.03 9.36
CA VAL A 44 -1.77 21.96 7.96
C VAL A 44 -2.04 20.60 7.34
N LYS A 45 -1.79 19.49 8.05
CA LYS A 45 -2.08 18.13 7.58
C LYS A 45 -3.57 17.86 7.38
N ASN A 46 -4.43 18.53 8.16
CA ASN A 46 -5.87 18.32 8.14
C ASN A 46 -6.64 19.37 7.32
N ALA A 47 -6.05 20.54 7.01
CA ALA A 47 -6.69 21.64 6.28
C ALA A 47 -6.84 21.35 4.77
N GLN A 48 -6.05 20.45 4.23
CA GLN A 48 -6.22 19.92 2.89
C GLN A 48 -6.35 18.40 3.02
N VAL A 49 -7.54 17.87 2.73
CA VAL A 49 -7.65 16.43 2.43
C VAL A 49 -6.82 16.21 1.16
N PRO A 50 -5.68 15.52 1.23
CA PRO A 50 -4.87 15.27 0.05
C PRO A 50 -5.72 14.46 -0.94
N ASP A 51 -5.41 14.54 -2.23
CA ASP A 51 -5.93 13.58 -3.19
C ASP A 51 -5.41 12.18 -2.80
N LEU A 52 -6.22 11.46 -2.02
CA LEU A 52 -5.86 10.16 -1.46
C LEU A 52 -5.69 9.14 -2.59
N ASP A 53 -6.48 9.23 -3.65
CA ASP A 53 -6.35 8.35 -4.81
C ASP A 53 -4.97 8.54 -5.48
N ALA A 54 -4.56 9.79 -5.70
CA ALA A 54 -3.23 10.09 -6.25
C ALA A 54 -2.08 9.68 -5.30
N LEU A 55 -2.24 9.91 -3.99
CA LEU A 55 -1.25 9.54 -2.99
C LEU A 55 -1.00 8.03 -2.97
N PHE A 56 -2.05 7.23 -2.84
CA PHE A 56 -1.93 5.78 -2.75
C PHE A 56 -1.46 5.19 -4.07
N LYS A 57 -2.00 5.64 -5.20
CA LYS A 57 -1.58 5.15 -6.52
C LYS A 57 -0.09 5.39 -6.81
N LYS A 58 0.48 6.46 -6.25
CA LYS A 58 1.89 6.80 -6.43
C LYS A 58 2.83 6.05 -5.48
N HIS A 59 2.37 5.73 -4.28
CA HIS A 59 3.24 5.29 -3.18
C HIS A 59 2.94 3.90 -2.64
N LEU A 60 1.83 3.26 -3.04
CA LEU A 60 1.47 1.92 -2.64
C LEU A 60 1.48 0.99 -3.85
N ASN A 61 2.50 0.14 -3.93
CA ASN A 61 2.67 -0.83 -5.03
C ASN A 61 2.83 -2.24 -4.47
N VAL A 62 2.32 -3.22 -5.20
CA VAL A 62 2.62 -4.64 -4.94
C VAL A 62 4.01 -4.95 -5.49
N ASP A 63 4.91 -5.43 -4.64
CA ASP A 63 6.29 -5.72 -5.02
C ASP A 63 6.38 -7.02 -5.84
N MET A 64 6.26 -6.91 -7.16
CA MET A 64 6.26 -8.07 -8.06
C MET A 64 7.62 -8.76 -8.20
N HIS A 65 8.70 -8.21 -7.60
CA HIS A 65 10.00 -8.86 -7.53
C HIS A 65 10.12 -9.86 -6.37
N GLU A 66 9.20 -9.81 -5.41
CA GLU A 66 9.10 -10.81 -4.35
C GLU A 66 8.40 -12.06 -4.90
N ASP A 67 9.16 -13.16 -4.93
CA ASP A 67 8.72 -14.48 -5.41
C ASP A 67 7.81 -15.16 -4.38
N ASP A 68 8.03 -14.90 -3.08
CA ASP A 68 7.17 -15.40 -2.02
C ASP A 68 5.86 -14.60 -1.96
N ILE A 69 4.78 -15.22 -2.41
CA ILE A 69 3.44 -14.62 -2.46
C ILE A 69 2.97 -14.16 -1.07
N ASP A 70 3.29 -14.91 -0.02
CA ASP A 70 2.87 -14.59 1.33
C ASP A 70 3.63 -13.36 1.84
N ALA A 71 4.95 -13.33 1.64
CA ALA A 71 5.79 -12.19 1.99
C ALA A 71 5.35 -10.93 1.23
N ARG A 72 5.03 -11.07 -0.07
CA ARG A 72 4.58 -9.98 -0.92
C ARG A 72 3.26 -9.37 -0.46
N VAL A 73 2.25 -10.20 -0.15
CA VAL A 73 0.95 -9.72 0.32
C VAL A 73 1.08 -9.10 1.72
N LEU A 74 1.88 -9.68 2.62
CA LEU A 74 2.14 -9.11 3.93
C LEU A 74 2.84 -7.74 3.83
N LYS A 75 3.86 -7.63 2.98
CA LYS A 75 4.56 -6.39 2.67
C LYS A 75 3.60 -5.31 2.18
N TYR A 76 2.68 -5.64 1.27
CA TYR A 76 1.68 -4.70 0.77
C TYR A 76 0.80 -4.10 1.89
N PHE A 77 0.31 -4.92 2.82
CA PHE A 77 -0.51 -4.44 3.94
C PHE A 77 0.30 -3.62 4.96
N ARG A 78 1.56 -3.98 5.18
CA ARG A 78 2.49 -3.20 5.99
C ARG A 78 2.75 -1.83 5.36
N ASP A 79 3.12 -1.80 4.08
CA ASP A 79 3.43 -0.58 3.35
C ASP A 79 2.20 0.36 3.28
N PHE A 80 0.98 -0.20 3.17
CA PHE A 80 -0.27 0.57 3.32
C PHE A 80 -0.37 1.23 4.70
N SER A 81 -0.12 0.46 5.76
CA SER A 81 -0.26 0.95 7.14
C SER A 81 0.79 2.02 7.47
N ASP A 82 2.03 1.82 7.03
CA ASP A 82 3.09 2.82 7.09
C ASP A 82 2.71 4.11 6.35
N LEU A 83 2.07 4.00 5.17
CA LEU A 83 1.64 5.17 4.40
C LEU A 83 0.52 5.94 5.12
N VAL A 84 -0.43 5.23 5.73
CA VAL A 84 -1.48 5.82 6.56
C VAL A 84 -0.87 6.57 7.75
N GLU A 85 0.08 5.96 8.46
CA GLU A 85 0.72 6.56 9.63
C GLU A 85 1.56 7.79 9.28
N LYS A 86 2.43 7.70 8.27
CA LYS A 86 3.31 8.81 7.84
C LYS A 86 2.52 10.05 7.43
N ASN A 87 1.34 9.86 6.85
CA ASN A 87 0.48 10.95 6.40
C ASN A 87 -0.59 11.36 7.42
N GLY A 88 -0.62 10.76 8.62
CA GLY A 88 -1.60 11.11 9.65
C GLY A 88 -3.04 10.73 9.30
N LEU A 89 -3.24 9.74 8.42
CA LEU A 89 -4.56 9.33 7.93
C LEU A 89 -5.25 8.30 8.86
N GLY A 90 -4.80 8.16 10.11
CA GLY A 90 -5.28 7.14 11.05
C GLY A 90 -6.77 7.22 11.33
N ASP A 91 -7.34 8.42 11.44
CA ASP A 91 -8.78 8.62 11.66
C ASP A 91 -9.63 8.32 10.41
N ILE A 92 -9.01 8.28 9.22
CA ILE A 92 -9.70 8.10 7.92
C ILE A 92 -9.54 6.67 7.39
N LEU A 93 -8.38 6.04 7.60
CA LEU A 93 -7.99 4.75 7.02
C LEU A 93 -7.33 3.79 8.02
N GLY A 94 -7.11 4.20 9.26
CA GLY A 94 -6.54 3.34 10.30
C GLY A 94 -7.54 2.28 10.79
N VAL A 95 -7.03 1.19 11.36
CA VAL A 95 -7.87 0.18 12.02
C VAL A 95 -8.57 0.84 13.24
N GLY A 96 -7.76 1.37 14.15
CA GLY A 96 -8.23 2.11 15.31
C GLY A 96 -9.13 1.30 16.23
N ASP A 97 -9.87 1.98 17.09
CA ASP A 97 -10.80 1.38 18.04
C ASP A 97 -12.14 1.02 17.36
N PRO A 98 -12.60 -0.25 17.43
CA PRO A 98 -13.92 -0.69 16.96
C PRO A 98 -15.11 0.04 17.58
N LEU A 99 -14.95 0.61 18.77
CA LEU A 99 -16.00 1.33 19.49
C LEU A 99 -16.13 2.80 19.05
N LYS A 100 -15.17 3.33 18.28
CA LYS A 100 -15.24 4.71 17.78
C LYS A 100 -16.35 4.84 16.72
N PRO A 101 -17.12 5.95 16.74
CA PRO A 101 -18.06 6.26 15.67
C PRO A 101 -17.39 6.23 14.29
N GLY A 102 -18.11 5.74 13.29
CA GLY A 102 -17.58 5.64 11.92
C GLY A 102 -16.59 4.51 11.67
N TYR A 103 -16.42 3.57 12.61
CA TYR A 103 -15.52 2.41 12.42
C TYR A 103 -15.84 1.63 11.15
N ASN A 104 -17.12 1.31 10.90
CA ASN A 104 -17.53 0.52 9.73
C ASN A 104 -17.23 1.25 8.41
N GLU A 105 -17.49 2.55 8.35
CA GLU A 105 -17.25 3.40 7.19
C GLU A 105 -15.75 3.55 6.93
N ARG A 106 -14.96 3.75 7.99
CA ARG A 106 -13.49 3.79 7.94
C ARG A 106 -12.91 2.47 7.44
N MET A 107 -13.33 1.34 8.02
CA MET A 107 -12.86 0.03 7.58
C MET A 107 -13.29 -0.30 6.16
N LYS A 108 -14.46 0.16 5.74
CA LYS A 108 -14.91 0.04 4.34
C LYS A 108 -14.03 0.84 3.40
N LEU A 109 -13.68 2.08 3.76
CA LEU A 109 -12.79 2.93 2.97
C LEU A 109 -11.38 2.32 2.91
N ARG A 110 -10.84 1.85 4.03
CA ARG A 110 -9.56 1.12 4.12
C ARG A 110 -9.53 -0.07 3.16
N CYS A 111 -10.56 -0.94 3.20
CA CYS A 111 -10.64 -2.09 2.31
C CYS A 111 -10.75 -1.69 0.84
N ASN A 112 -11.47 -0.62 0.51
CA ASN A 112 -11.55 -0.11 -0.86
C ASN A 112 -10.17 0.34 -1.37
N PHE A 113 -9.43 1.17 -0.61
CA PHE A 113 -8.09 1.60 -1.02
C PHE A 113 -7.12 0.42 -1.17
N LEU A 114 -7.20 -0.57 -0.27
CA LEU A 114 -6.42 -1.80 -0.38
C LEU A 114 -6.73 -2.56 -1.67
N VAL A 115 -7.99 -2.62 -2.12
CA VAL A 115 -8.38 -3.29 -3.36
C VAL A 115 -8.00 -2.46 -4.59
N ASP A 116 -8.31 -1.17 -4.59
CA ASP A 116 -8.17 -0.29 -5.76
C ASP A 116 -6.71 -0.16 -6.23
N ASN A 117 -5.77 -0.24 -5.28
CA ASN A 117 -4.33 -0.16 -5.53
C ASN A 117 -3.64 -1.53 -5.72
N LEU A 118 -4.41 -2.63 -5.79
CA LEU A 118 -3.83 -3.94 -6.12
C LEU A 118 -3.29 -3.97 -7.55
N GLU A 119 -2.11 -4.54 -7.67
CA GLU A 119 -1.50 -4.94 -8.92
C GLU A 119 -1.13 -6.43 -8.88
N PRO A 120 -1.20 -7.14 -10.02
CA PRO A 120 -1.67 -6.68 -11.32
C PRO A 120 -3.21 -6.47 -11.38
N ALA A 121 -3.70 -5.73 -12.38
CA ALA A 121 -5.14 -5.43 -12.55
C ALA A 121 -6.05 -6.67 -12.54
N ILE A 122 -5.56 -7.80 -13.06
CA ILE A 122 -6.31 -9.07 -13.05
C ILE A 122 -6.58 -9.54 -11.61
N LEU A 123 -5.60 -9.45 -10.72
CA LEU A 123 -5.75 -9.79 -9.30
C LEU A 123 -6.78 -8.88 -8.65
N ARG A 124 -6.66 -7.57 -8.88
CA ARG A 124 -7.60 -6.56 -8.39
C ARG A 124 -9.03 -6.88 -8.81
N ASP A 125 -9.26 -7.15 -10.08
CA ASP A 125 -10.61 -7.36 -10.62
C ASP A 125 -11.21 -8.70 -10.14
N GLU A 126 -10.37 -9.72 -9.90
CA GLU A 126 -10.79 -10.96 -9.26
C GLU A 126 -11.17 -10.74 -7.79
N VAL A 127 -10.33 -10.06 -7.01
CA VAL A 127 -10.60 -9.73 -5.60
C VAL A 127 -11.88 -8.87 -5.52
N ARG A 128 -12.03 -7.84 -6.36
CA ARG A 128 -13.23 -6.98 -6.39
C ARG A 128 -14.50 -7.78 -6.67
N ARG A 129 -14.45 -8.75 -7.59
CA ARG A 129 -15.60 -9.65 -7.83
C ARG A 129 -15.88 -10.55 -6.63
N HIS A 130 -14.85 -11.12 -6.03
CA HIS A 130 -14.99 -12.00 -4.87
C HIS A 130 -15.61 -11.26 -3.67
N THR A 131 -15.11 -10.07 -3.33
CA THR A 131 -15.67 -9.27 -2.24
C THR A 131 -17.08 -8.75 -2.55
N LYS A 132 -17.43 -8.61 -3.84
CA LYS A 132 -18.77 -8.18 -4.24
C LYS A 132 -19.81 -9.29 -4.14
N PHE A 133 -19.48 -10.51 -4.55
CA PHE A 133 -20.48 -11.57 -4.77
C PHE A 133 -20.32 -12.80 -3.89
N VAL A 134 -19.14 -13.02 -3.29
CA VAL A 134 -18.83 -14.23 -2.52
C VAL A 134 -18.68 -13.88 -1.04
N ASP A 135 -17.70 -13.03 -0.70
CA ASP A 135 -17.40 -12.67 0.68
C ASP A 135 -17.52 -11.16 0.88
N GLN A 136 -18.73 -10.70 1.19
CA GLN A 136 -19.00 -9.28 1.40
C GLN A 136 -18.41 -8.75 2.71
N GLU A 137 -18.02 -9.61 3.65
CA GLU A 137 -17.38 -9.19 4.89
C GLU A 137 -16.02 -8.56 4.62
N ALA A 138 -15.28 -9.10 3.63
CA ALA A 138 -14.01 -8.56 3.15
C ALA A 138 -14.07 -7.08 2.71
N LYS A 139 -15.26 -6.53 2.45
CA LYS A 139 -15.41 -5.09 2.14
C LYS A 139 -15.22 -4.18 3.34
N ARG A 140 -15.26 -4.70 4.57
CA ARG A 140 -15.20 -3.93 5.83
C ARG A 140 -14.35 -4.61 6.90
N ASN A 141 -13.66 -5.68 6.54
CA ASN A 141 -12.80 -6.45 7.43
C ASN A 141 -11.51 -6.76 6.67
N ASP A 142 -10.45 -6.03 7.00
CA ASP A 142 -9.17 -6.13 6.30
C ASP A 142 -8.44 -7.45 6.59
N PHE A 143 -8.72 -8.11 7.72
CA PHE A 143 -8.25 -9.47 8.00
C PHE A 143 -8.85 -10.49 7.02
N VAL A 144 -10.16 -10.38 6.76
CA VAL A 144 -10.83 -11.25 5.77
C VAL A 144 -10.34 -10.91 4.37
N LEU A 145 -10.19 -9.62 4.04
CA LEU A 145 -9.64 -9.18 2.77
C LEU A 145 -8.21 -9.68 2.53
N PHE A 146 -7.35 -9.66 3.56
CA PHE A 146 -6.00 -10.19 3.50
C PHE A 146 -5.99 -11.66 3.07
N ARG A 147 -6.84 -12.48 3.69
CA ARG A 147 -7.01 -13.90 3.33
C ARG A 147 -7.45 -14.06 1.88
N VAL A 148 -8.46 -13.30 1.45
CA VAL A 148 -8.95 -13.33 0.05
C VAL A 148 -7.84 -12.97 -0.93
N ILE A 149 -7.10 -11.88 -0.70
CA ILE A 149 -6.02 -11.45 -1.59
C ILE A 149 -4.93 -12.52 -1.68
N LYS A 150 -4.52 -13.09 -0.55
CA LYS A 150 -3.52 -14.17 -0.50
C LYS A 150 -3.98 -15.39 -1.30
N GLU A 151 -5.20 -15.87 -1.09
CA GLU A 151 -5.75 -17.01 -1.84
C GLU A 151 -5.80 -16.75 -3.35
N LYS A 152 -6.23 -15.55 -3.75
CA LYS A 152 -6.30 -15.17 -5.18
C LYS A 152 -4.93 -15.02 -5.82
N ALA A 153 -3.97 -14.40 -5.11
CA ALA A 153 -2.60 -14.26 -5.60
C ALA A 153 -1.92 -15.62 -5.77
N LEU A 154 -2.12 -16.55 -4.83
CA LEU A 154 -1.61 -17.93 -4.93
C LEU A 154 -2.22 -18.68 -6.12
N ALA A 155 -3.55 -18.58 -6.31
CA ALA A 155 -4.22 -19.19 -7.44
C ALA A 155 -3.67 -18.65 -8.77
N GLN A 156 -3.53 -17.32 -8.89
CA GLN A 156 -2.99 -16.67 -10.08
C GLN A 156 -1.55 -17.10 -10.38
N HIS A 157 -0.69 -17.17 -9.36
CA HIS A 157 0.69 -17.63 -9.51
C HIS A 157 0.73 -19.08 -10.03
N LYS A 158 -0.09 -19.96 -9.46
CA LYS A 158 -0.19 -21.37 -9.89
C LYS A 158 -0.59 -21.49 -11.36
N TYR A 159 -1.58 -20.72 -11.81
CA TYR A 159 -1.97 -20.70 -13.23
C TYR A 159 -0.84 -20.20 -14.12
N HIS A 160 -0.16 -19.12 -13.73
CA HIS A 160 0.96 -18.57 -14.51
C HIS A 160 2.11 -19.55 -14.68
N VAL A 161 2.50 -20.25 -13.61
CA VAL A 161 3.54 -21.30 -13.66
C VAL A 161 3.12 -22.45 -14.58
N LEU A 162 1.90 -22.99 -14.40
CA LEU A 162 1.40 -24.09 -15.22
C LEU A 162 1.34 -23.73 -16.71
N THR A 163 0.88 -22.54 -17.06
CA THR A 163 0.84 -22.07 -18.46
C THR A 163 2.24 -21.89 -19.04
N ARG A 164 3.21 -21.40 -18.23
CA ARG A 164 4.60 -21.25 -18.67
C ARG A 164 5.25 -22.61 -18.93
N ASP A 165 5.02 -23.58 -18.06
CA ASP A 165 5.58 -24.93 -18.20
C ASP A 165 4.99 -25.66 -19.42
N GLN A 166 3.69 -25.51 -19.68
CA GLN A 166 3.05 -26.05 -20.89
C GLN A 166 3.60 -25.43 -22.17
N LYS A 167 3.80 -24.10 -22.19
CA LYS A 167 4.38 -23.40 -23.35
C LYS A 167 5.86 -23.74 -23.56
N GLY A 168 6.60 -23.98 -22.48
CA GLY A 168 7.97 -24.49 -22.51
C GLY A 168 8.06 -25.86 -23.16
N LYS A 169 7.19 -26.81 -22.75
CA LYS A 169 7.11 -28.16 -23.34
C LYS A 169 6.73 -28.15 -24.82
N LEU A 170 5.74 -27.33 -25.21
CA LEU A 170 5.36 -27.20 -26.62
C LEU A 170 6.50 -26.63 -27.49
N ASN A 171 7.35 -25.77 -26.92
CA ASN A 171 8.50 -25.20 -27.62
C ASN A 171 9.69 -26.16 -27.68
N SER A 172 9.91 -27.02 -26.68
CA SER A 172 10.92 -28.09 -26.76
C SER A 172 10.51 -29.13 -27.80
N ASP A 173 9.25 -29.58 -27.80
CA ASP A 173 8.76 -30.58 -28.75
C ASP A 173 8.85 -30.12 -30.22
N LYS A 174 8.67 -28.81 -30.46
CA LYS A 174 8.87 -28.21 -31.79
C LYS A 174 10.34 -28.16 -32.21
N ARG A 175 11.27 -27.89 -31.29
CA ARG A 175 12.71 -27.90 -31.59
C ARG A 175 13.21 -29.30 -31.86
N ASP A 176 12.78 -30.29 -31.07
CA ASP A 176 13.18 -31.69 -31.23
C ASP A 176 12.65 -32.30 -32.53
N LYS A 177 11.46 -31.89 -32.99
CA LYS A 177 10.95 -32.25 -34.32
C LYS A 177 11.69 -31.58 -35.48
N ALA A 178 12.21 -30.36 -35.28
CA ALA A 178 12.96 -29.64 -36.32
C ALA A 178 14.38 -30.21 -36.51
N THR A 179 15.03 -30.65 -35.43
CA THR A 179 16.33 -31.33 -35.50
C THR A 179 16.24 -32.75 -36.04
N ALA A 180 15.13 -33.47 -35.80
CA ALA A 180 14.91 -34.80 -36.38
C ALA A 180 14.54 -34.79 -37.88
N GLY A 181 14.07 -33.66 -38.42
CA GLY A 181 13.66 -33.53 -39.83
C GLY A 181 14.77 -33.11 -40.80
N GLY A 182 15.96 -32.77 -40.31
CA GLY A 182 17.06 -32.23 -41.12
C GLY A 182 17.96 -33.27 -41.80
N ASP A 183 17.82 -34.56 -41.48
CA ASP A 183 18.80 -35.58 -41.87
C ASP A 183 18.23 -36.58 -42.90
N LYS A 184 17.71 -36.05 -44.01
CA LYS A 184 17.45 -36.83 -45.24
C LYS A 184 17.62 -35.96 -46.47
N SER A 185 18.85 -35.76 -46.91
CA SER A 185 19.22 -35.56 -48.32
C SER A 185 20.73 -35.50 -48.47
N GLN A 186 21.35 -36.65 -48.71
CA GLN A 186 22.38 -36.79 -49.74
C GLN A 186 22.76 -38.29 -49.85
N SER A 187 21.97 -39.02 -50.64
CA SER A 187 22.58 -40.02 -51.49
C SER A 187 22.11 -39.81 -52.92
N ASN A 188 23.11 -39.66 -53.79
CA ASN A 188 23.31 -40.46 -55.00
C ASN A 188 23.43 -39.65 -56.29
N GLY A 189 24.52 -39.92 -57.02
CA GLY A 189 24.59 -39.72 -58.47
C GLY A 189 25.93 -39.17 -58.97
N GLY A 190 26.75 -40.04 -59.57
CA GLY A 190 27.85 -39.67 -60.47
C GLY A 190 29.12 -40.46 -60.24
#